data_AF-A0A8J8CVB4-F1
#
_entry.id   AF-A0A8J8CVB4-F1
#
_cell.length_a   1.000
_cell.length_b   1.000
_cell.length_c   1.000
_cell.angle_alpha   90.00
_cell.angle_beta   90.00
_cell.angle_gamma   90.00
#
_symmetry.space_group_name_H-M   'P 1'
#
loop_
_entity.id
_entity.type
_entity.pdbx_description
1 polymer ?
#
loop_
_entity_poly.entity_id
_entity_poly.type
_entity_poly.pdbx_seq_one_letter_code
_entity_poly.pdbx_strand_id
1 'polypeptide(L)'
;MGPEEYASLVGRLADEVLAALRGAEGPDEQEDALWSAVGGFVPEMEREVCEDVLAHADATPMADLVEEVAAVRDSDDDERVRAEAFTVLLQDVNARVAARDGYDPE
;
A
#
# COMPACT_ATOMS: atom_id res chain seq x y z
N MET A 1 9.53 5.38 11.92
CA MET A 1 8.66 4.23 12.20
C MET A 1 9.54 3.00 12.23
N GLY A 2 9.43 2.15 13.26
CA GLY A 2 10.21 0.91 13.34
C GLY A 2 9.59 -0.25 12.55
N PRO A 3 10.32 -1.37 12.37
CA PRO A 3 9.83 -2.53 11.61
C PRO A 3 8.57 -3.18 12.22
N GLU A 4 8.44 -3.20 13.55
CA GLU A 4 7.24 -3.72 14.22
C GLU A 4 6.02 -2.80 14.05
N GLU A 5 6.25 -1.48 14.02
CA GLU A 5 5.20 -0.49 13.75
C GLU A 5 4.74 -0.57 12.29
N TYR A 6 5.67 -0.75 11.35
CA TYR A 6 5.37 -0.99 9.94
C TYR A 6 4.57 -2.27 9.73
N ALA A 7 4.99 -3.39 10.32
CA ALA A 7 4.24 -4.65 10.25
C ALA A 7 2.84 -4.52 10.86
N SER A 8 2.68 -3.70 11.89
CA SER A 8 1.38 -3.39 12.50
C SER A 8 0.50 -2.52 11.60
N LEU A 9 1.08 -1.53 10.91
CA LEU A 9 0.41 -0.74 9.89
C LEU A 9 -0.13 -1.62 8.76
N VAL A 10 0.73 -2.45 8.15
CA VAL A 10 0.35 -3.39 7.08
C VAL A 10 -0.74 -4.34 7.59
N GLY A 11 -0.60 -4.86 8.81
CA GLY A 11 -1.60 -5.73 9.43
C GLY A 11 -2.97 -5.06 9.58
N ARG A 12 -3.00 -3.80 10.04
CA ARG A 12 -4.23 -3.02 10.21
C ARG A 12 -4.90 -2.71 8.87
N LEU A 13 -4.13 -2.23 7.89
CA LEU A 13 -4.66 -1.94 6.56
C LEU A 13 -5.23 -3.21 5.89
N ALA A 14 -4.55 -4.35 6.04
CA ALA A 14 -5.08 -5.63 5.57
C ALA A 14 -6.40 -6.04 6.28
N ASP A 15 -6.55 -5.76 7.58
CA ASP A 15 -7.81 -5.98 8.29
C ASP A 15 -8.93 -5.07 7.78
N GLU A 16 -8.62 -3.80 7.45
CA GLU A 16 -9.57 -2.85 6.85
C GLU A 16 -10.05 -3.33 5.47
N VAL A 17 -9.12 -3.78 4.61
CA VAL A 17 -9.44 -4.37 3.30
C VAL A 17 -10.33 -5.59 3.45
N LEU A 18 -9.94 -6.56 4.29
CA LEU A 18 -10.73 -7.76 4.54
C LEU A 18 -12.12 -7.45 5.13
N ALA A 19 -12.24 -6.39 5.92
CA ALA A 19 -13.53 -5.94 6.43
C ALA A 19 -14.41 -5.34 5.32
N ALA A 20 -13.83 -4.54 4.42
CA ALA A 20 -14.53 -3.97 3.27
C ALA A 20 -15.00 -5.05 2.28
N LEU A 21 -14.23 -6.14 2.16
CA LEU A 21 -14.57 -7.27 1.28
C LEU A 21 -15.64 -8.22 1.84
N ARG A 22 -16.12 -8.02 3.07
CA ARG A 22 -17.22 -8.83 3.63
C ARG A 22 -18.54 -8.50 2.92
N GLY A 23 -18.74 -9.11 1.76
CA GLY A 23 -19.89 -8.89 0.89
C GLY A 23 -19.53 -8.44 -0.53
N ALA A 24 -18.24 -8.36 -0.86
CA ALA A 24 -17.79 -8.20 -2.25
C ALA A 24 -18.04 -9.50 -3.03
N GLU A 25 -18.45 -9.38 -4.29
CA GLU A 25 -18.80 -10.45 -5.20
C GLU A 25 -17.79 -10.59 -6.37
N GLY A 26 -16.78 -9.73 -6.49
CA GLY A 26 -15.81 -9.77 -7.59
C GLY A 26 -14.42 -9.14 -7.33
N PRO A 27 -13.47 -9.35 -8.27
CA PRO A 27 -12.07 -8.91 -8.14
C PRO A 27 -11.89 -7.39 -8.22
N ASP A 28 -12.74 -6.68 -8.97
CA ASP A 28 -12.68 -5.21 -9.06
C ASP A 28 -12.91 -4.56 -7.68
N GLU A 29 -13.77 -5.16 -6.85
CA GLU A 29 -14.04 -4.68 -5.49
C GLU A 29 -12.87 -4.95 -4.53
N GLN A 30 -12.06 -5.98 -4.81
CA GLN A 30 -10.81 -6.24 -4.10
C GLN A 30 -9.78 -5.16 -4.37
N GLU A 31 -9.61 -4.81 -5.65
CA GLU A 31 -8.73 -3.72 -6.06
C GLU A 31 -9.20 -2.38 -5.45
N ASP A 32 -10.48 -2.06 -5.55
CA ASP A 32 -11.05 -0.83 -4.98
C ASP A 32 -10.88 -0.78 -3.45
N ALA A 33 -11.06 -1.89 -2.75
CA ALA A 33 -10.84 -1.96 -1.30
C ALA A 33 -9.38 -1.73 -0.90
N LEU A 34 -8.43 -2.29 -1.66
CA LEU A 34 -6.99 -2.07 -1.47
C LEU A 34 -6.63 -0.59 -1.64
N TRP A 35 -7.04 0.00 -2.77
CA TRP A 35 -6.79 1.41 -3.05
C TRP A 35 -7.45 2.33 -2.03
N SER A 36 -8.67 2.00 -1.56
CA SER A 36 -9.37 2.78 -0.55
C SER A 36 -8.66 2.76 0.81
N ALA A 37 -8.23 1.57 1.27
CA ALA A 37 -7.55 1.43 2.57
C ALA A 37 -6.20 2.14 2.59
N VAL A 38 -5.36 1.92 1.56
CA VAL A 38 -4.05 2.57 1.46
C VAL A 38 -4.20 4.06 1.16
N GLY A 39 -5.17 4.44 0.32
CA GLY A 39 -5.54 5.82 0.04
C GLY A 39 -5.93 6.62 1.28
N GLY A 40 -6.58 5.98 2.26
CA GLY A 40 -6.89 6.58 3.56
C GLY A 40 -5.66 6.96 4.39
N PHE A 41 -4.51 6.32 4.15
CA PHE A 41 -3.24 6.59 4.84
C PHE A 41 -2.41 7.69 4.16
N VAL A 42 -2.72 8.06 2.90
CA VAL A 42 -2.00 9.10 2.13
C VAL A 42 -1.79 10.43 2.90
N PRO A 43 -2.76 10.94 3.70
CA PRO A 43 -2.54 12.16 4.47
C PRO A 43 -1.41 12.08 5.51
N GLU A 44 -1.05 10.88 5.95
CA GLU A 44 0.04 10.63 6.91
C GLU A 44 1.40 10.38 6.21
N MET A 45 1.42 10.30 4.87
CA MET A 45 2.62 10.05 4.07
C MET A 45 3.45 11.33 3.87
N GLU A 46 3.92 11.89 4.98
CA GLU A 46 5.01 12.86 5.00
C GLU A 46 6.34 12.19 4.65
N ARG A 47 7.35 12.99 4.28
CA ARG A 47 8.61 12.46 3.75
C ARG A 47 9.29 11.44 4.68
N GLU A 48 9.37 11.73 5.98
CA GLU A 48 9.97 10.84 6.98
C GLU A 48 9.24 9.49 7.04
N VAL A 49 7.90 9.52 7.01
CA VAL A 49 7.06 8.31 7.00
C VAL A 49 7.26 7.52 5.70
N CYS A 50 7.39 8.20 4.56
CA CYS A 50 7.65 7.54 3.29
C CYS A 50 9.01 6.84 3.29
N GLU A 51 10.05 7.50 3.81
CA GLU A 51 11.40 6.94 3.93
C GLU A 51 11.40 5.74 4.90
N ASP A 52 10.66 5.82 6.01
CA ASP A 52 10.50 4.70 6.94
C ASP A 52 9.78 3.49 6.31
N VAL A 53 8.71 3.75 5.53
CA VAL A 53 8.00 2.70 4.78
C VAL A 53 8.94 2.02 3.81
N LEU A 54 9.71 2.79 3.03
CA LEU A 54 10.69 2.26 2.07
C LEU A 54 11.82 1.48 2.75
N ALA A 55 12.21 1.86 3.97
CA ALA A 55 13.25 1.17 4.72
C ALA A 55 12.81 -0.20 5.29
N HIS A 56 11.51 -0.43 5.43
CA HIS A 56 10.94 -1.59 6.12
C HIS A 56 10.02 -2.46 5.26
N ALA A 57 9.62 -1.98 4.08
CA ALA A 57 8.87 -2.77 3.11
C ALA A 57 9.66 -4.01 2.66
N ASP A 58 8.96 -5.12 2.52
CA ASP A 58 9.52 -6.34 1.92
C ASP A 58 9.46 -6.25 0.38
N ALA A 59 8.49 -5.51 -0.15
CA ALA A 59 8.33 -5.22 -1.57
C ALA A 59 9.35 -4.20 -2.10
N THR A 60 9.68 -4.33 -3.39
CA THR A 60 10.45 -3.32 -4.13
C THR A 60 9.49 -2.40 -4.89
N PRO A 61 9.73 -1.07 -4.95
CA PRO A 61 8.89 -0.16 -5.71
C PRO A 61 8.80 -0.58 -7.19
N MET A 62 7.59 -0.70 -7.73
CA MET A 62 7.38 -0.95 -9.15
C MET A 62 7.49 0.36 -9.91
N ALA A 63 8.55 0.50 -10.72
CA ALA A 63 8.86 1.75 -11.42
C ALA A 63 7.69 2.28 -12.26
N ASP A 64 6.96 1.40 -12.95
CA ASP A 64 5.82 1.79 -13.78
C ASP A 64 4.68 2.39 -12.94
N LEU A 65 4.35 1.79 -11.78
CA LEU A 65 3.31 2.31 -10.89
C LEU A 65 3.75 3.61 -10.21
N VAL A 66 5.03 3.72 -9.86
CA VAL A 66 5.61 4.96 -9.33
C VAL A 66 5.49 6.09 -10.34
N GLU A 67 5.79 5.84 -11.62
CA GLU A 67 5.61 6.83 -12.68
C GLU A 67 4.14 7.21 -12.86
N GLU A 68 3.22 6.24 -12.83
CA GLU A 68 1.77 6.53 -12.92
C GLU A 68 1.28 7.40 -11.76
N VAL A 69 1.66 7.08 -10.52
CA VAL A 69 1.27 7.86 -9.33
C VAL A 69 1.92 9.23 -9.33
N ALA A 70 3.20 9.31 -9.70
CA ALA A 70 3.99 10.54 -9.73
C ALA A 70 3.59 11.48 -10.89
N ALA A 71 3.08 10.95 -12.02
CA ALA A 71 2.68 11.74 -13.18
C ALA A 71 1.40 12.57 -12.97
N VAL A 72 0.61 12.28 -11.93
CA VAL A 72 -0.64 13.00 -11.61
C VAL A 72 -0.36 14.39 -11.01
N ARG A 73 0.87 14.66 -10.55
CA ARG A 73 1.29 15.93 -9.92
C ARG A 73 2.62 16.41 -10.49
N ASP A 74 2.82 17.73 -10.52
CA ASP A 74 4.12 18.34 -10.84
C ASP A 74 5.17 17.74 -9.89
N SER A 75 6.02 16.87 -10.43
CA SER A 75 6.68 15.81 -9.67
C SER A 75 7.99 16.30 -9.07
N ASP A 76 7.92 16.82 -7.85
CA ASP A 76 9.08 17.10 -7.03
C ASP A 76 9.61 15.78 -6.41
N ASP A 77 10.88 15.75 -6.00
CA ASP A 77 11.51 14.56 -5.39
C ASP A 77 10.69 13.99 -4.22
N ASP A 78 9.98 14.84 -3.47
CA ASP A 78 9.09 14.44 -2.38
C ASP A 78 7.87 13.64 -2.86
N GLU A 79 7.30 14.01 -4.02
CA GLU A 79 6.14 13.30 -4.58
C GLU A 79 6.57 11.95 -5.16
N ARG A 80 7.79 11.86 -5.69
CA ARG A 80 8.39 10.59 -6.12
C ARG A 80 8.60 9.65 -4.93
N VAL A 81 9.20 10.13 -3.85
CA VAL A 81 9.40 9.34 -2.61
C VAL A 81 8.05 8.86 -2.05
N ARG A 82 7.02 9.72 -2.08
CA ARG A 82 5.67 9.34 -1.69
C ARG A 82 5.07 8.27 -2.60
N ALA A 83 5.23 8.39 -3.92
CA ALA A 83 4.75 7.40 -4.88
C ALA A 83 5.43 6.03 -4.70
N GLU A 84 6.74 6.03 -4.46
CA GLU A 84 7.52 4.82 -4.16
C GLU A 84 7.02 4.17 -2.86
N ALA A 85 6.89 4.94 -1.79
CA ALA A 85 6.39 4.45 -0.50
C ALA A 85 4.95 3.92 -0.59
N PHE A 86 4.08 4.61 -1.32
CA PHE A 86 2.70 4.21 -1.53
C PHE A 86 2.63 2.86 -2.26
N THR A 87 3.42 2.73 -3.32
CA THR A 87 3.47 1.53 -4.17
C THR A 87 3.91 0.30 -3.38
N VAL A 88 4.95 0.41 -2.55
CA VAL A 88 5.40 -0.74 -1.74
C VAL A 88 4.41 -1.07 -0.63
N LEU A 89 3.77 -0.07 -0.02
CA LEU A 89 2.74 -0.29 1.00
C LEU A 89 1.53 -1.02 0.41
N LEU A 90 1.09 -0.65 -0.79
CA LEU A 90 0.02 -1.34 -1.52
C LEU A 90 0.37 -2.83 -1.75
N GLN A 91 1.60 -3.11 -2.21
CA GLN A 91 2.07 -4.47 -2.46
C GLN A 91 2.12 -5.31 -1.17
N ASP A 92 2.68 -4.77 -0.09
CA ASP A 92 2.79 -5.49 1.18
C ASP A 92 1.42 -5.75 1.81
N VAL A 93 0.48 -4.79 1.71
CA VAL A 93 -0.91 -4.99 2.14
C VAL A 93 -1.60 -6.04 1.30
N ASN A 94 -1.45 -6.02 -0.03
CA ASN A 94 -2.02 -7.03 -0.91
C ASN A 94 -1.48 -8.44 -0.60
N ALA A 95 -0.16 -8.57 -0.45
CA ALA A 95 0.47 -9.83 -0.06
C ALA A 95 -0.05 -10.32 1.30
N ARG A 96 -0.24 -9.41 2.26
CA ARG A 96 -0.79 -9.74 3.58
C ARG A 96 -2.25 -10.19 3.52
N VAL A 97 -3.07 -9.56 2.68
CA VAL A 97 -4.47 -9.94 2.43
C VAL A 97 -4.51 -11.33 1.78
N ALA A 98 -3.73 -11.56 0.73
CA ALA A 98 -3.64 -12.85 0.05
C ALA A 98 -3.24 -13.98 1.01
N ALA A 99 -2.19 -13.76 1.83
CA ALA A 99 -1.74 -14.73 2.82
C ALA A 99 -2.79 -15.04 3.92
N ARG A 100 -3.70 -14.12 4.22
CA ARG A 100 -4.75 -14.29 5.24
C ARG A 100 -6.02 -14.95 4.68
N ASP A 101 -6.37 -14.66 3.44
CA ASP A 101 -7.53 -15.25 2.77
C ASP A 101 -7.23 -16.65 2.20
N GLY A 102 -5.96 -17.09 2.28
CA GLY A 102 -5.49 -18.36 1.73
C GLY A 102 -5.33 -18.32 0.21
N TYR A 103 -5.23 -17.12 -0.36
CA TYR A 103 -5.03 -16.89 -1.77
C TYR A 103 -3.53 -17.02 -2.09
N ASP A 104 -3.18 -18.04 -2.88
CA ASP A 104 -1.87 -18.19 -3.50
C ASP A 104 -1.94 -17.47 -4.86
N PRO A 105 -1.28 -16.31 -5.03
CA PRO A 105 -1.22 -15.67 -6.34
C PRO A 105 -0.29 -16.49 -7.23
N GLU A 106 -0.87 -17.28 -8.14
CA GLU A 106 -0.13 -17.95 -9.22
C GLU A 106 0.65 -16.96 -10.11
#